data_AF-A0A6A3WQQ6-F1
#
_entry.id   AF-A0A6A3WQQ6-F1
#
_cell.length_a   1.000
_cell.length_b   1.000
_cell.length_c   1.000
_cell.angle_alpha   90.00
_cell.angle_beta   90.00
_cell.angle_gamma   90.00
#
_symmetry.space_group_name_H-M   'P 1'
#
loop_
_entity.id
_entity.type
_entity.pdbx_description
1 polymer ?
#
loop_
_entity_poly.entity_id
_entity_poly.type
_entity_poly.pdbx_seq_one_letter_code
_entity_poly.pdbx_strand_id
1 'polypeptide(L)' 'MEEVMDKAVKAVREASRREIEEYIKHQEKENDKTRALLRELFGGY' A
#
# COMPACT_ATOMS: atom_id res chain seq x y z
N MET A 1 2.04 17.90 -29.04
CA MET A 1 0.88 17.09 -28.59
C MET A 1 1.35 15.79 -27.92
N GLU A 2 2.23 15.04 -28.60
CA GLU A 2 2.76 13.75 -28.14
C GLU A 2 3.53 13.84 -26.80
N GLU A 3 4.40 14.82 -26.62
CA GLU A 3 5.13 15.02 -25.36
C GLU A 3 4.23 15.35 -24.14
N VAL A 4 3.08 15.99 -24.37
CA VAL A 4 2.12 16.34 -23.30
C VAL A 4 1.37 15.08 -22.87
N MET A 5 0.98 14.24 -23.84
CA MET A 5 0.42 12.90 -23.60
C MET A 5 1.39 12.02 -22.81
N ASP A 6 2.66 11.98 -23.20
CA ASP A 6 3.70 11.20 -22.53
C ASP A 6 3.92 11.64 -21.08
N LYS A 7 3.91 12.95 -20.82
CA LYS A 7 3.99 13.50 -19.46
C LYS A 7 2.77 13.12 -18.62
N ALA A 8 1.57 13.21 -19.18
CA ALA A 8 0.35 12.82 -18.49
C ALA A 8 0.33 11.32 -18.14
N VAL A 9 0.72 10.45 -19.08
CA VAL A 9 0.81 9.00 -18.84
C VAL A 9 1.84 8.68 -17.75
N LYS A 10 3.01 9.34 -17.75
CA LYS A 10 4.01 9.17 -16.69
C LYS A 10 3.48 9.61 -15.32
N ALA A 11 2.84 10.78 -15.25
CA ALA A 11 2.27 11.30 -14.00
C ALA A 11 1.20 10.36 -13.42
N VAL A 12 0.31 9.82 -14.27
CA VAL A 12 -0.71 8.85 -13.85
C VAL A 12 -0.05 7.56 -13.34
N ARG A 13 0.94 7.03 -14.04
CA ARG A 13 1.68 5.83 -13.60
C ARG A 13 2.38 6.03 -12.25
N GLU A 14 2.99 7.19 -12.04
CA GLU A 14 3.62 7.54 -10.76
C GLU A 14 2.59 7.67 -9.63
N ALA A 15 1.44 8.31 -9.90
CA ALA A 15 0.36 8.42 -8.93
C ALA A 15 -0.20 7.03 -8.55
N SER A 16 -0.52 6.19 -9.54
CA SER A 16 -1.00 4.83 -9.29
C SER A 16 0.02 3.99 -8.53
N ARG A 17 1.32 4.14 -8.83
CA ARG A 17 2.37 3.45 -8.09
C ARG A 17 2.40 3.87 -6.62
N ARG A 18 2.29 5.17 -6.32
CA ARG A 18 2.25 5.69 -4.95
C ARG A 18 1.01 5.17 -4.20
N GLU A 19 -0.15 5.19 -4.83
CA GLU A 19 -1.39 4.67 -4.25
C GLU A 19 -1.28 3.18 -3.89
N ILE A 20 -0.70 2.38 -4.79
CA ILE A 20 -0.48 0.95 -4.53
C ILE A 20 0.52 0.75 -3.39
N GLU A 21 1.64 1.49 -3.38
CA GLU A 21 2.63 1.41 -2.31
C GLU A 21 2.03 1.81 -0.95
N GLU A 22 1.19 2.84 -0.91
CA GLU A 22 0.50 3.27 0.30
C GLU A 22 -0.54 2.23 0.77
N TYR A 23 -1.31 1.66 -0.16
CA TYR A 23 -2.25 0.59 0.13
C TYR A 23 -1.55 -0.64 0.74
N ILE A 24 -0.45 -1.09 0.13
CA ILE A 24 0.32 -2.24 0.62
C ILE A 24 0.85 -1.96 2.04
N LYS A 25 1.47 -0.79 2.27
CA LYS A 25 1.97 -0.39 3.59
C LYS A 25 0.85 -0.36 4.65
N HIS A 26 -0.33 0.12 4.27
CA HIS A 26 -1.48 0.10 5.16
C HIS A 26 -1.91 -1.34 5.52
N GLN A 27 -2.01 -2.22 4.52
CA GLN A 27 -2.34 -3.63 4.72
C GLN A 27 -1.31 -4.37 5.58
N GLU A 28 -0.02 -4.11 5.39
CA GLU A 28 1.06 -4.66 6.24
C GLU A 28 0.87 -4.24 7.70
N LYS A 29 0.59 -2.95 7.95
CA LYS A 29 0.34 -2.42 9.29
C LYS A 29 -0.88 -3.05 9.96
N GLU A 30 -2.00 -3.18 9.23
CA GLU A 30 -3.21 -3.80 9.77
C GLU A 30 -3.01 -5.30 10.03
N ASN A 31 -2.23 -5.99 9.18
CA ASN A 31 -1.84 -7.38 9.41
C ASN A 31 -0.98 -7.54 10.67
N ASP A 32 -0.03 -6.64 10.91
CA ASP A 32 0.79 -6.69 12.13
C ASP A 32 -0.02 -6.45 13.39
N LYS A 33 -0.96 -5.50 13.36
CA LYS A 33 -1.93 -5.30 14.46
C LYS A 33 -2.77 -6.55 14.70
N THR A 34 -3.29 -7.15 13.62
CA THR A 34 -4.11 -8.36 13.70
C THR A 34 -3.29 -9.52 14.27
N ARG A 35 -2.04 -9.68 13.84
CA ARG A 35 -1.12 -10.69 14.37
C ARG A 35 -0.81 -10.46 15.84
N ALA A 36 -0.61 -9.21 16.26
CA ALA A 36 -0.41 -8.86 17.67
C ALA A 36 -1.64 -9.22 18.51
N LEU A 37 -2.84 -8.86 18.05
CA LEU A 37 -4.10 -9.22 18.71
C LEU A 37 -4.29 -10.73 18.81
N LEU A 38 -4.03 -11.47 17.72
CA LEU A 38 -4.13 -12.93 17.74
C LEU A 38 -3.12 -13.57 18.71
N ARG A 39 -1.92 -13.01 18.83
CA ARG A 39 -0.95 -13.44 19.85
C ARG A 39 -1.41 -13.13 21.27
N GLU A 40 -2.07 -12.00 21.49
CA GLU A 40 -2.65 -11.67 22.79
C GLU A 40 -3.81 -12.62 23.16
N LEU A 41 -4.70 -12.91 22.20
CA LEU A 41 -5.88 -13.74 22.42
C LEU A 41 -5.58 -15.24 22.49
N PHE A 42 -4.63 -15.73 21.69
CA PHE A 42 -4.39 -17.16 21.49
C PHE A 42 -2.93 -17.58 21.65
N GLY A 43 -1.99 -16.64 21.78
CA GLY A 43 -0.56 -16.92 21.92
C GLY A 43 -0.09 -17.19 23.34
N GLY A 44 -1.02 -17.47 24.27
CA GLY A 44 -0.73 -17.86 25.63
C GLY A 44 0.02 -19.19 25.70
N TYR A 45 1.08 -19.20 26.50
CA TYR A 45 1.33 -20.31 27.42
C TYR A 45 0.27 -20.32 28.51
#